data_AF-A0A1T3P4L6-F1
#
_entry.id   AF-A0A1T3P4L6-F1
#
_cell.length_a   1.000
_cell.length_b   1.000
_cell.length_c   1.000
_cell.angle_alpha   90.00
_cell.angle_beta   90.00
_cell.angle_gamma   90.00
#
_symmetry.space_group_name_H-M   'P 1'
#
loop_
_entity.id
_entity.type
_entity.pdbx_description
1 polymer ?
#
loop_
_entity_poly.entity_id
_entity_poly.type
_entity_poly.pdbx_seq_one_letter_code
_entity_poly.pdbx_strand_id
1 'polypeptide(L)'
;MYSQHSIAGHRRSPRPTAEMTYGLACTMCGRDLRAPADKPAPDAVPVGHVEERQTFACRGVCARLASGSADGIAEEPVSLEERIAAFPKA
;
A
#
# COMPACT_ATOMS: atom_id res chain seq x y z
N MET A 1 -22.74 23.07 -30.17
CA MET A 1 -21.53 22.22 -30.14
C MET A 1 -20.73 22.60 -28.89
N TYR A 2 -20.94 21.92 -27.77
CA TYR A 2 -20.18 22.18 -26.55
C TYR A 2 -18.82 21.48 -26.66
N SER A 3 -17.77 22.30 -26.70
CA SER A 3 -16.38 21.87 -26.79
C SER A 3 -15.95 21.31 -25.42
N GLN A 4 -15.79 20.00 -25.34
CA GLN A 4 -15.39 19.29 -24.12
C GLN A 4 -13.87 19.38 -23.97
N HIS A 5 -13.39 20.56 -23.55
CA HIS A 5 -12.01 20.73 -23.11
C HIS A 5 -11.90 20.37 -21.62
N SER A 6 -10.88 19.58 -21.31
CA SER A 6 -10.19 19.53 -20.01
C SER A 6 -10.74 18.59 -18.93
N ILE A 7 -10.54 17.27 -19.07
CA ILE A 7 -10.31 16.37 -17.91
C ILE A 7 -9.27 15.30 -18.27
N ALA A 8 -8.01 15.69 -18.45
CA ALA A 8 -6.90 14.73 -18.58
C ALA A 8 -5.71 15.06 -17.66
N GLY A 9 -5.97 15.81 -16.57
CA GLY A 9 -4.91 16.44 -15.78
C GLY A 9 -4.54 15.81 -14.43
N HIS A 10 -5.39 15.01 -13.77
CA HIS A 10 -5.23 14.79 -12.32
C HIS A 10 -5.56 13.40 -11.77
N ARG A 11 -4.97 12.32 -12.31
CA ARG A 11 -4.79 11.07 -11.54
C ARG A 11 -3.48 10.35 -11.90
N ARG A 12 -2.34 11.05 -11.93
CA ARG A 12 -1.10 10.37 -11.56
C ARG A 12 -1.06 10.34 -10.05
N SER A 13 -1.58 9.27 -9.46
CA SER A 13 -1.08 8.90 -8.13
C SER A 13 0.45 8.88 -8.28
N PRO A 14 1.23 9.51 -7.39
CA PRO A 14 2.68 9.41 -7.45
C PRO A 14 3.05 7.93 -7.61
N ARG A 15 4.00 7.64 -8.50
CA ARG A 15 4.47 6.25 -8.67
C ARG A 15 4.82 5.72 -7.27
N PRO A 16 4.34 4.52 -6.88
CA PRO A 16 4.62 3.99 -5.56
C PRO A 16 6.13 3.98 -5.32
N THR A 17 6.55 4.37 -4.11
CA THR A 17 7.96 4.31 -3.74
C THR A 17 8.40 2.84 -3.64
N ALA A 18 9.71 2.60 -3.64
CA ALA A 18 10.22 1.24 -3.47
C ALA A 18 9.68 0.62 -2.17
N GLU A 19 9.67 1.36 -1.07
CA GLU A 19 9.14 0.91 0.22
C GLU A 19 7.65 0.52 0.14
N MET A 20 6.85 1.24 -0.66
CA MET A 20 5.44 0.88 -0.88
C MET A 20 5.30 -0.40 -1.71
N THR A 21 6.11 -0.55 -2.76
CA THR A 21 6.12 -1.76 -3.61
C THR A 21 6.53 -3.01 -2.83
N TYR A 22 7.44 -2.86 -1.87
CA TYR A 22 7.90 -3.94 -0.99
C TYR A 22 7.04 -4.09 0.29
N GLY A 23 5.93 -3.37 0.41
CA GLY A 23 5.01 -3.51 1.55
C GLY A 23 5.60 -3.03 2.89
N LEU A 24 6.65 -2.22 2.86
CA LEU A 24 7.28 -1.60 4.03
C LEU A 24 6.63 -0.26 4.40
N ALA A 25 5.91 0.36 3.47
CA ALA A 25 5.12 1.57 3.70
C ALA A 25 3.69 1.41 3.17
N CYS A 26 2.74 2.04 3.85
CA CYS A 26 1.34 2.06 3.44
C CYS A 26 1.19 2.75 2.08
N THR A 27 0.58 2.05 1.12
CA THR A 27 0.36 2.59 -0.24
C THR A 27 -0.55 3.82 -0.28
N MET A 28 -1.34 4.05 0.77
CA MET A 28 -2.29 5.17 0.82
C MET A 28 -1.77 6.40 1.56
N CYS A 29 -1.09 6.21 2.70
CA CYS A 29 -0.67 7.31 3.57
C CYS A 29 0.85 7.41 3.76
N GLY A 30 1.64 6.51 3.16
CA GLY A 30 3.10 6.50 3.26
C GLY A 30 3.64 6.17 4.64
N ARG A 31 2.78 5.81 5.60
CA ARG A 31 3.20 5.42 6.95
C ARG A 31 4.08 4.18 6.88
N ASP A 32 5.17 4.23 7.64
CA ASP A 32 6.05 3.09 7.86
C ASP A 32 5.29 1.92 8.53
N LEU A 33 5.30 0.76 7.88
CA LEU A 33 4.64 -0.47 8.34
C LEU A 33 5.61 -1.43 9.05
N ARG A 34 6.87 -1.03 9.25
CA ARG A 34 7.89 -1.82 9.99
C ARG A 34 7.76 -1.66 11.51
N ALA A 35 6.61 -1.19 11.99
CA ALA A 35 6.45 -0.69 13.36
C ALA A 35 6.87 -1.73 14.42
N PRO A 36 7.60 -1.30 15.47
CA PRO A 36 8.00 -2.16 16.57
C PRO A 36 6.81 -2.50 17.49
N ALA A 37 6.89 -3.67 18.13
CA ALA A 37 5.87 -4.29 18.98
C ALA A 37 5.36 -3.41 20.15
N ASP A 38 6.07 -2.33 20.51
CA ASP A 38 5.75 -1.47 21.67
C ASP A 38 4.70 -0.37 21.38
N LYS A 39 4.24 -0.25 20.13
CA LYS A 39 3.09 0.59 19.76
C LYS A 39 1.97 -0.32 19.30
N PRO A 40 0.68 0.07 19.47
CA PRO A 40 -0.39 -0.62 18.74
C PRO A 40 -0.05 -0.51 17.25
N ALA A 41 0.42 -1.62 16.69
CA ALA A 41 0.90 -1.67 15.32
C ALA A 41 -0.27 -1.27 14.41
N PRO A 42 -0.04 -0.48 13.35
CA PRO A 42 -1.00 -0.49 12.27
C PRO A 42 -0.97 -1.89 11.69
N ASP A 43 -2.02 -2.69 11.92
CA ASP A 43 -2.17 -4.01 11.30
C ASP A 43 -2.00 -3.82 9.78
N ALA A 44 -0.83 -4.23 9.26
CA ALA A 44 -0.52 -4.12 7.85
C ALA A 44 -1.29 -5.22 7.13
N VAL A 45 -2.26 -4.83 6.31
CA VAL A 45 -3.11 -5.79 5.59
C VAL A 45 -2.84 -5.72 4.09
N PRO A 46 -2.88 -6.86 3.37
CA PRO A 46 -2.72 -6.88 1.93
C PRO A 46 -3.91 -6.18 1.27
N VAL A 47 -3.65 -5.39 0.24
CA VAL A 47 -4.69 -4.61 -0.47
C VAL A 47 -4.66 -4.78 -1.99
N GLY A 48 -3.69 -5.55 -2.51
CA GLY A 48 -3.53 -5.82 -3.94
C GLY A 48 -2.08 -6.16 -4.27
N HIS A 49 -1.73 -6.05 -5.56
CA HIS A 49 -0.41 -6.41 -6.05
C HIS A 49 0.20 -5.32 -6.94
N VAL A 50 1.52 -5.16 -6.86
CA VAL A 50 2.35 -4.37 -7.79
C VAL A 50 3.60 -5.16 -8.09
N GLU A 51 3.97 -5.31 -9.37
CA GLU A 51 5.17 -6.05 -9.78
C GLU A 51 5.25 -7.45 -9.15
N GLU A 52 4.11 -8.17 -9.15
CA GLU A 52 3.94 -9.52 -8.57
C GLU A 52 4.18 -9.61 -7.06
N ARG A 53 4.24 -8.48 -6.36
CA ARG A 53 4.41 -8.39 -4.91
C ARG A 53 3.14 -7.89 -4.24
N GLN A 54 2.81 -8.44 -3.07
CA GLN A 54 1.72 -7.91 -2.26
C GLN A 54 2.01 -6.47 -1.83
N THR A 55 1.01 -5.61 -2.00
CA THR A 55 1.02 -4.25 -1.47
C THR A 55 0.19 -4.17 -0.19
N PHE A 56 0.61 -3.30 0.71
CA PHE A 56 0.06 -3.23 2.06
C PHE A 56 -0.47 -1.84 2.40
N ALA A 57 -1.49 -1.81 3.25
CA ALA A 57 -2.01 -0.58 3.84
C ALA A 57 -2.26 -0.75 5.33
N CYS A 58 -2.44 0.37 6.04
CA CYS A 58 -2.97 0.32 7.39
C CYS A 58 -4.40 -0.23 7.36
N ARG A 59 -4.72 -1.19 8.23
CA ARG A 59 -6.10 -1.61 8.51
C ARG A 59 -7.00 -0.41 8.80
N GLY A 60 -8.26 -0.49 8.38
CA GLY A 60 -9.25 0.58 8.50
C GLY A 60 -9.37 1.41 7.22
N VAL A 61 -9.25 2.74 7.33
CA VAL A 61 -9.55 3.66 6.22
C VAL A 61 -8.61 3.47 5.03
N CYS A 62 -7.31 3.25 5.26
CA CYS A 62 -6.35 3.07 4.17
C CYS A 62 -6.66 1.78 3.38
N ALA A 63 -6.87 0.66 4.08
CA ALA A 63 -7.29 -0.58 3.45
C ALA A 63 -8.61 -0.42 2.68
N ARG A 64 -9.62 0.23 3.28
CA ARG A 64 -10.92 0.45 2.62
C ARG A 64 -10.77 1.27 1.33
N LEU A 65 -9.92 2.29 1.32
CA LEU A 65 -9.68 3.11 0.13
C LEU A 65 -8.90 2.36 -0.94
N ALA A 66 -7.98 1.46 -0.56
CA ALA A 66 -7.14 0.72 -1.49
C ALA A 66 -7.83 -0.52 -2.10
N SER A 67 -8.58 -1.29 -1.30
CA SER A 67 -9.16 -2.58 -1.70
C SER A 67 -10.68 -2.66 -1.59
N GLY A 68 -11.35 -1.65 -1.04
CA GLY A 68 -12.78 -1.67 -0.73
C GLY A 68 -13.13 -2.33 0.62
N SER A 69 -12.16 -2.92 1.32
CA SER A 69 -12.34 -3.59 2.62
C SER A 69 -11.46 -2.97 3.69
N ALA A 70 -12.01 -2.78 4.89
CA ALA A 70 -11.22 -2.26 6.02
C ALA A 70 -10.15 -3.25 6.50
N ASP A 71 -10.32 -4.53 6.21
CA ASP A 71 -9.43 -5.61 6.67
C ASP A 71 -8.47 -6.09 5.57
N GLY A 72 -8.46 -5.43 4.41
CA GLY A 72 -7.68 -5.85 3.26
C GLY A 72 -8.40 -6.89 2.40
N ILE A 73 -7.66 -7.49 1.47
CA ILE A 73 -8.14 -8.60 0.62
C ILE A 73 -8.00 -9.93 1.35
N ALA A 74 -8.76 -10.94 0.91
CA ALA A 74 -8.77 -12.28 1.51
C ALA A 74 -7.54 -13.12 1.08
N GLU A 75 -6.35 -12.57 1.29
CA GLU A 75 -5.08 -13.24 1.05
C GLU A 75 -4.26 -13.28 2.33
N GLU A 76 -3.48 -14.34 2.48
CA GLU A 76 -2.56 -14.45 3.60
C GLU A 76 -1.46 -13.38 3.47
N PRO A 77 -1.20 -12.56 4.51
CA PRO A 77 -0.17 -11.54 4.45
C PRO A 77 1.23 -12.15 4.41
N VAL A 78 2.07 -11.74 3.45
CA VAL A 78 3.51 -12.01 3.51
C VAL A 78 4.11 -11.39 4.78
N SER A 79 4.96 -12.14 5.48
CA SER A 79 5.53 -11.72 6.77
C SER A 79 6.36 -10.43 6.64
N LEU A 80 6.59 -9.73 7.75
CA LEU A 80 7.43 -8.53 7.75
C LEU A 80 8.88 -8.89 7.40
N GLU A 81 9.36 -10.02 7.90
CA GLU A 81 10.69 -10.55 7.69
C GLU A 81 10.96 -10.83 6.20
N GLU A 82 10.01 -11.48 5.52
CA GLU A 82 10.11 -11.75 4.08
C GLU A 82 10.07 -10.46 3.25
N ARG A 83 9.20 -9.50 3.62
CA ARG A 83 9.15 -8.18 2.97
C ARG A 83 10.48 -7.43 3.09
N ILE A 84 11.09 -7.44 4.28
CA ILE A 84 12.40 -6.82 4.53
C ILE A 84 13.51 -7.57 3.78
N ALA A 85 13.47 -8.90 3.75
CA ALA A 85 14.47 -9.72 3.06
C ALA A 85 14.45 -9.51 1.54
N ALA A 86 13.26 -9.29 0.96
CA ALA A 86 13.10 -9.00 -0.46
C ALA A 86 13.54 -7.59 -0.85
N PHE A 87 13.52 -6.63 0.09
CA PHE A 87 13.87 -5.24 -0.18
C PHE A 87 15.37 -5.10 -0.53
N PRO A 88 15.73 -4.55 -1.70
CA PRO A 88 17.12 -4.45 -2.12
C PRO A 88 17.88 -3.55 -1.15
N LYS A 89 18.95 -4.09 -0.57
CA LYS A 89 19.90 -3.29 0.23
C LYS A 89 20.71 -2.44 -0.74
N ALA A 90 20.73 -1.13 -0.49
CA ALA A 90 21.52 -0.16 -1.25
C ALA A 90 23.03 -0.42 -1.09
#